data_AF-A0A662YRB7-F1
#
_entry.id   AF-A0A662YRB7-F1
#
_cell.length_a   1.000
_cell.length_b   1.000
_cell.length_c   1.000
_cell.angle_alpha   90.00
_cell.angle_beta   90.00
_cell.angle_gamma   90.00
#
_symmetry.space_group_name_H-M   'P 1'
#
loop_
_entity.id
_entity.type
_entity.pdbx_description
1 polymer ?
#
loop_
_entity_poly.entity_id
_entity_poly.type
_entity_poly.pdbx_seq_one_letter_code
_entity_poly.pdbx_strand_id
1 'polypeptide(L)'
;MKNIRLHTFGLARYTYMILSTLQHANGKPVARIYSDTEFCDPSTQGAIINFNVLDNNGDIIGYSQVDKLASLYNIQVRTGCFCNTGACQHHLGLSNEEVKRNLQAGHVCGDNIDIIEGRPTGSVRVSFGYMSTFEDTQTFLKFIIDSFVRAPARLDECRLARLRESAAAETTEPPIPQSGQLGPEPNLEDQDPIHGADLKKPDFDSVTNGHFDAGIQSMKSIDVAGTLTNIFLYPIKSCAAFEDHSPFQAVSLITLPQVKHWPIGSKGLLYDRTWMVVNLNNVCLTQKQEPRLCLIQPQIDLERNTLTIGAEGMSTVTIPVESGGGEQQTRTLCQSKVCGDRNDASTLHFNTEQLIGRFRANLVVCGTQPFEEDGWTELKIGHTSFQVMGQCGRCQMIGIDQDTGTRSKEPLQTLSACRQGKVRAVKAQLVLLILL
;
A
#
# COMPACT_ATOMS: atom_id res chain seq x y z
N MET A 1 14.88 1.13 -7.71
CA MET A 1 14.10 1.95 -6.74
C MET A 1 14.23 3.47 -6.94
N LYS A 2 15.43 4.02 -7.26
CA LYS A 2 15.63 5.48 -7.44
C LYS A 2 14.62 6.15 -8.38
N ASN A 3 14.38 5.58 -9.56
CA ASN A 3 13.45 6.14 -10.54
C ASN A 3 12.00 6.17 -10.04
N ILE A 4 11.55 5.14 -9.34
CA ILE A 4 10.20 5.09 -8.75
C ILE A 4 10.05 6.17 -7.67
N ARG A 5 11.08 6.35 -6.83
CA ARG A 5 11.10 7.41 -5.81
C ARG A 5 11.02 8.78 -6.44
N LEU A 6 11.86 9.08 -7.44
CA LEU A 6 11.85 10.38 -8.13
C LEU A 6 10.53 10.64 -8.84
N HIS A 7 9.96 9.63 -9.50
CA HIS A 7 8.66 9.71 -10.16
C HIS A 7 7.53 10.07 -9.17
N THR A 8 7.35 9.23 -8.14
CA THR A 8 6.27 9.43 -7.15
C THR A 8 6.45 10.72 -6.35
N PHE A 9 7.69 11.09 -6.04
CA PHE A 9 8.01 12.38 -5.43
C PHE A 9 7.68 13.56 -6.35
N GLY A 10 8.02 13.49 -7.64
CA GLY A 10 7.69 14.54 -8.61
C GLY A 10 6.20 14.80 -8.72
N LEU A 11 5.38 13.74 -8.74
CA LEU A 11 3.91 13.85 -8.72
C LEU A 11 3.38 14.50 -7.43
N ALA A 12 3.93 14.09 -6.28
CA ALA A 12 3.56 14.65 -4.99
C ALA A 12 3.97 16.12 -4.88
N ARG A 13 5.19 16.47 -5.31
CA ARG A 13 5.71 17.84 -5.32
C ARG A 13 4.86 18.75 -6.21
N TYR A 14 4.55 18.31 -7.44
CA TYR A 14 3.68 19.08 -8.34
C TYR A 14 2.31 19.34 -7.70
N THR A 15 1.69 18.29 -7.16
CA THR A 15 0.40 18.40 -6.47
C THR A 15 0.48 19.35 -5.27
N TYR A 16 1.53 19.24 -4.45
CA TYR A 16 1.77 20.12 -3.30
C TYR A 16 1.90 21.58 -3.72
N MET A 17 2.68 21.88 -4.76
CA MET A 17 2.89 23.26 -5.22
C MET A 17 1.57 23.92 -5.64
N ILE A 18 0.74 23.22 -6.41
CA ILE A 18 -0.54 23.78 -6.84
C ILE A 18 -1.53 23.85 -5.66
N LEU A 19 -1.68 22.76 -4.90
CA LEU A 19 -2.66 22.72 -3.81
C LEU A 19 -2.34 23.72 -2.69
N SER A 20 -1.06 23.96 -2.39
CA SER A 20 -0.61 24.91 -1.35
C SER A 20 -0.74 26.38 -1.76
N THR A 21 -0.87 26.65 -3.06
CA THR A 21 -1.03 27.99 -3.64
C THR A 21 -2.46 28.26 -4.09
N LEU A 22 -3.32 27.25 -4.13
CA LEU A 22 -4.69 27.36 -4.58
C LEU A 22 -5.56 28.19 -3.62
N GLN A 23 -6.21 29.21 -4.16
CA GLN A 23 -7.04 30.17 -3.46
C GLN A 23 -8.44 30.29 -4.09
N HIS A 24 -9.42 30.56 -3.25
CA HIS A 24 -10.75 31.00 -3.66
C HIS A 24 -10.70 32.41 -4.29
N ALA A 25 -11.80 32.82 -4.92
CA ALA A 25 -11.96 34.17 -5.48
C ALA A 25 -11.62 35.32 -4.51
N ASN A 26 -11.84 35.11 -3.20
CA ASN A 26 -11.57 36.08 -2.14
C ASN A 26 -10.13 36.03 -1.59
N GLY A 27 -9.25 35.22 -2.20
CA GLY A 27 -7.84 35.09 -1.80
C GLY A 27 -7.61 34.15 -0.61
N LYS A 28 -8.65 33.58 0.02
CA LYS A 28 -8.47 32.59 1.08
C LYS A 28 -7.97 31.25 0.50
N PRO A 29 -7.11 30.51 1.23
CA PRO A 29 -6.59 29.23 0.77
C PRO A 29 -7.69 28.17 0.71
N VAL A 30 -7.58 27.25 -0.26
CA VAL A 30 -8.52 26.14 -0.48
C VAL A 30 -8.16 24.91 0.35
N ALA A 31 -6.90 24.78 0.75
CA ALA A 31 -6.43 23.63 1.51
C ALA A 31 -5.49 24.05 2.64
N ARG A 32 -5.64 23.37 3.78
CA ARG A 32 -4.66 23.36 4.87
C ARG A 32 -3.86 22.08 4.77
N ILE A 33 -2.60 22.18 4.35
CA ILE A 33 -1.68 21.04 4.22
C ILE A 33 -0.92 20.85 5.53
N TYR A 34 -0.78 19.59 5.93
CA TYR A 34 -0.03 19.16 7.11
C TYR A 34 1.29 18.52 6.65
N SER A 35 2.37 19.31 6.73
CA SER A 35 3.71 18.92 6.33
C SER A 35 4.72 19.73 7.12
N ASP A 36 5.81 19.07 7.54
CA ASP A 36 6.97 19.72 8.16
C ASP A 36 7.99 20.20 7.10
N THR A 37 7.79 19.85 5.82
CA THR A 37 8.69 20.18 4.70
C THR A 37 7.94 20.86 3.55
N GLU A 38 8.69 21.53 2.67
CA GLU A 38 8.16 22.14 1.43
C GLU A 38 8.28 21.23 0.19
N PHE A 39 8.41 19.90 0.37
CA PHE A 39 8.53 18.94 -0.73
C PHE A 39 9.69 19.29 -1.71
N CYS A 40 10.83 19.75 -1.17
CA CYS A 40 12.03 20.03 -1.97
C CYS A 40 12.87 18.75 -2.20
N ASP A 41 13.05 17.93 -1.17
CA ASP A 41 13.96 16.78 -1.19
C ASP A 41 13.24 15.42 -1.03
N PRO A 42 13.40 14.48 -1.99
CA PRO A 42 12.85 13.11 -1.89
C PRO A 42 13.49 12.23 -0.81
N SER A 43 14.58 12.67 -0.16
CA SER A 43 15.22 11.95 0.94
C SER A 43 14.51 12.17 2.28
N THR A 44 13.89 13.35 2.45
CA THR A 44 13.19 13.75 3.68
C THR A 44 11.67 13.68 3.54
N GLN A 45 11.14 13.74 2.32
CA GLN A 45 9.70 13.78 2.06
C GLN A 45 9.25 12.67 1.11
N GLY A 46 8.20 11.94 1.50
CA GLY A 46 7.58 10.89 0.70
C GLY A 46 6.47 11.39 -0.23
N ALA A 47 5.93 10.49 -1.04
CA ALA A 47 4.89 10.77 -2.04
C ALA A 47 3.46 10.85 -1.48
N ILE A 48 3.29 11.41 -0.28
CA ILE A 48 2.01 11.50 0.44
C ILE A 48 1.79 12.94 0.88
N ILE A 49 0.59 13.46 0.65
CA ILE A 49 0.16 14.78 1.12
C ILE A 49 -1.06 14.59 2.02
N ASN A 50 -0.97 15.08 3.26
CA ASN A 50 -2.11 15.15 4.19
C ASN A 50 -2.64 16.58 4.22
N PHE A 51 -3.96 16.76 4.12
CA PHE A 51 -4.58 18.08 4.10
C PHE A 51 -6.05 18.03 4.52
N ASN A 52 -6.60 19.17 4.90
CA ASN A 52 -8.05 19.40 4.94
C ASN A 52 -8.42 20.42 3.87
N VAL A 53 -9.60 20.26 3.27
CA VAL A 53 -10.17 21.25 2.35
C VAL A 53 -10.85 22.33 3.17
N LEU A 54 -10.72 23.58 2.75
CA LEU A 54 -11.34 24.75 3.36
C LEU A 54 -12.41 25.31 2.43
N ASP A 55 -13.47 25.86 3.00
CA ASP A 55 -14.46 26.62 2.25
C ASP A 55 -14.02 28.08 2.04
N ASN A 56 -14.84 28.86 1.33
CA ASN A 56 -14.55 30.28 1.08
C ASN A 56 -14.59 31.16 2.35
N ASN A 57 -15.05 30.65 3.50
CA ASN A 57 -14.98 31.32 4.79
C ASN A 57 -13.71 30.93 5.57
N GLY A 58 -13.04 29.84 5.18
CA GLY A 58 -11.87 29.27 5.85
C GLY A 58 -12.23 28.13 6.82
N ASP A 59 -13.50 27.71 6.83
CA ASP A 59 -13.98 26.60 7.64
C ASP A 59 -13.62 25.27 6.97
N ILE A 60 -13.38 24.24 7.79
CA ILE A 60 -12.97 22.93 7.27
C ILE A 60 -14.16 22.19 6.70
N ILE A 61 -14.01 21.68 5.48
CA ILE A 61 -14.92 20.74 4.87
C ILE A 61 -14.57 19.33 5.34
N GLY A 62 -15.57 18.60 5.82
CA GLY A 62 -15.43 17.27 6.40
C GLY A 62 -14.81 16.28 5.40
N TYR A 63 -13.85 15.47 5.86
CA TYR A 63 -13.14 14.53 4.98
C TYR A 63 -14.07 13.46 4.39
N SER A 64 -15.20 13.15 5.03
CA SER A 64 -16.18 12.19 4.52
C SER A 64 -16.90 12.74 3.27
N GLN A 65 -17.17 14.04 3.24
CA GLN A 65 -17.72 14.73 2.07
C GLN A 65 -16.71 14.73 0.92
N VAL A 66 -15.44 15.03 1.23
CA VAL A 66 -14.37 15.04 0.22
C VAL A 66 -14.19 13.65 -0.40
N ASP A 67 -14.21 12.60 0.40
CA ASP A 67 -14.09 11.20 -0.07
C ASP A 67 -15.27 10.77 -0.96
N LYS A 68 -16.50 11.15 -0.59
CA LYS A 68 -17.71 10.87 -1.39
C LYS A 68 -17.67 11.58 -2.73
N LEU A 69 -17.27 12.85 -2.77
CA LEU A 69 -17.16 13.62 -4.01
C LEU A 69 -15.98 13.15 -4.88
N ALA A 70 -14.84 12.82 -4.28
CA ALA A 70 -13.68 12.26 -5.00
C ALA A 70 -14.05 10.99 -5.77
N SER A 71 -14.92 10.15 -5.18
CA SER A 71 -15.40 8.93 -5.82
C SER A 71 -16.17 9.19 -7.12
N LEU A 72 -16.84 10.35 -7.27
CA LEU A 72 -17.51 10.73 -8.52
C LEU A 72 -16.53 11.09 -9.65
N TYR A 73 -15.29 11.42 -9.29
CA TYR A 73 -14.19 11.70 -10.21
C TYR A 73 -13.28 10.47 -10.42
N ASN A 74 -13.70 9.29 -9.99
CA ASN A 74 -12.89 8.06 -9.97
C ASN A 74 -11.57 8.21 -9.17
N ILE A 75 -11.54 9.11 -8.19
CA ILE A 75 -10.39 9.34 -7.31
C ILE A 75 -10.64 8.62 -5.99
N GLN A 76 -9.62 7.90 -5.51
CA GLN A 76 -9.64 7.30 -4.18
C GLN A 76 -8.67 8.03 -3.26
N VAL A 77 -9.20 8.59 -2.18
CA VAL A 77 -8.41 9.17 -1.10
C VAL A 77 -8.50 8.33 0.16
N ARG A 78 -7.52 8.50 1.06
CA ARG A 78 -7.59 7.97 2.41
C ARG A 78 -8.01 9.07 3.36
N THR A 79 -8.88 8.76 4.31
CA THR A 79 -9.43 9.75 5.25
C THR A 79 -9.37 9.24 6.68
N GLY A 80 -9.43 10.19 7.62
CA GLY A 80 -9.45 9.93 9.06
C GLY A 80 -8.23 10.51 9.78
N CYS A 81 -8.12 10.20 11.08
CA CYS A 81 -6.96 10.57 11.88
C CYS A 81 -5.68 9.98 11.25
N PHE A 82 -4.62 10.80 11.14
CA PHE A 82 -3.27 10.37 10.79
C PHE A 82 -2.94 9.00 11.40
N CYS A 83 -2.16 8.17 10.68
CA CYS A 83 -1.84 6.80 11.13
C CYS A 83 -1.13 6.72 12.50
N ASN A 84 -0.79 7.86 13.09
CA ASN A 84 -0.32 8.05 14.45
C ASN A 84 -1.25 9.05 15.18
N THR A 85 -1.85 8.64 16.30
CA THR A 85 -2.70 9.50 17.13
C THR A 85 -1.95 10.74 17.64
N GLY A 86 -0.65 10.61 17.95
CA GLY A 86 0.18 11.75 18.33
C GLY A 86 0.33 12.79 17.21
N ALA A 87 0.37 12.34 15.96
CA ALA A 87 0.37 13.25 14.81
C ALA A 87 -0.98 13.95 14.64
N CYS A 88 -2.11 13.29 14.91
CA CYS A 88 -3.42 13.94 14.95
C CYS A 88 -3.49 15.01 16.04
N GLN A 89 -3.01 14.70 17.24
CA GLN A 89 -2.98 15.66 18.34
C GLN A 89 -2.14 16.89 18.00
N HIS A 90 -0.94 16.67 17.45
CA HIS A 90 -0.06 17.75 17.03
C HIS A 90 -0.69 18.61 15.92
N HIS A 91 -1.04 17.99 14.78
CA HIS A 91 -1.43 18.73 13.58
C HIS A 91 -2.86 19.29 13.62
N LEU A 92 -3.76 18.65 14.36
CA LEU A 92 -5.16 19.09 14.49
C LEU A 92 -5.41 19.86 15.79
N GLY A 93 -4.39 19.97 16.67
CA GLY A 93 -4.50 20.68 17.95
C GLY A 93 -5.45 20.01 18.93
N LEU A 94 -5.49 18.67 18.97
CA LEU A 94 -6.38 17.91 19.86
C LEU A 94 -5.72 17.65 21.21
N SER A 95 -6.41 17.99 22.29
CA SER A 95 -6.01 17.66 23.66
C SER A 95 -6.15 16.16 23.95
N ASN A 96 -5.47 15.69 25.00
CA ASN A 96 -5.60 14.30 25.46
C ASN A 96 -7.04 13.97 25.88
N GLU A 97 -7.73 14.94 26.47
CA GLU A 97 -9.12 14.85 26.94
C GLU A 97 -10.08 14.71 25.77
N GLU A 98 -9.88 15.46 24.70
CA GLU A 98 -10.68 15.37 23.47
C GLU A 98 -10.45 14.04 22.76
N VAL A 99 -9.21 13.58 22.64
CA VAL A 99 -8.93 12.26 22.06
C VAL A 99 -9.60 11.14 22.86
N LYS A 100 -9.55 11.21 24.20
CA LYS A 100 -10.23 10.25 25.09
C LYS A 100 -11.75 10.30 24.94
N ARG A 101 -12.33 11.50 24.92
CA ARG A 101 -13.78 11.72 24.74
C ARG A 101 -14.25 11.18 23.39
N ASN A 102 -13.49 11.46 22.33
CA ASN A 102 -13.76 10.97 20.98
C ASN A 102 -13.74 9.44 20.93
N LEU A 103 -12.74 8.82 21.59
CA LEU A 103 -12.66 7.36 21.69
C LEU A 103 -13.84 6.77 22.48
N GLN A 104 -14.25 7.41 23.58
CA GLN A 104 -15.39 6.98 24.42
C GLN A 104 -16.73 7.14 23.69
N ALA A 105 -16.88 8.17 22.85
CA ALA A 105 -18.02 8.38 21.97
C ALA A 105 -18.05 7.40 20.78
N GLY A 106 -17.03 6.55 20.64
CA GLY A 106 -16.97 5.52 19.61
C GLY A 106 -16.41 6.00 18.26
N HIS A 107 -15.74 7.15 18.20
CA HIS A 107 -15.14 7.65 16.95
C HIS A 107 -14.02 6.73 16.45
N VAL A 108 -14.03 6.49 15.14
CA VAL A 108 -13.09 5.61 14.45
C VAL A 108 -12.44 6.38 13.30
N CYS A 109 -11.18 6.06 12.99
CA CYS A 109 -10.49 6.71 11.88
C CYS A 109 -11.21 6.43 10.55
N GLY A 110 -11.63 7.49 9.87
CA GLY A 110 -12.29 7.42 8.56
C GLY A 110 -13.79 7.14 8.64
N ASP A 111 -14.41 7.39 9.79
CA ASP A 111 -15.88 7.35 9.94
C ASP A 111 -16.57 8.57 9.29
N ASN A 112 -17.88 8.71 9.48
CA ASN A 112 -18.64 9.88 9.03
C ASN A 112 -18.68 11.00 10.09
N ILE A 113 -17.88 10.91 11.15
CA ILE A 113 -17.82 11.89 12.24
C ILE A 113 -16.51 12.66 12.09
N ASP A 114 -16.47 13.45 11.02
CA ASP A 114 -15.27 14.13 10.54
C ASP A 114 -15.04 15.51 11.16
N ILE A 115 -16.08 16.13 11.75
CA ILE A 115 -16.01 17.42 12.44
C ILE A 115 -16.77 17.35 13.78
N ILE A 116 -16.12 17.75 14.87
CA ILE A 116 -16.71 17.84 16.22
C ILE A 116 -16.44 19.24 16.76
N GLU A 117 -17.49 19.98 17.12
CA GLU A 117 -17.37 21.37 17.63
C GLU A 117 -16.54 22.28 16.70
N GLY A 118 -16.71 22.13 15.38
CA GLY A 118 -15.97 22.90 14.36
C GLY A 118 -14.51 22.46 14.16
N ARG A 119 -14.04 21.43 14.88
CA ARG A 119 -12.68 20.89 14.74
C ARG A 119 -12.66 19.57 13.99
N PRO A 120 -11.70 19.39 13.07
CA PRO A 120 -11.58 18.15 12.31
C PRO A 120 -11.11 17.01 13.21
N THR A 121 -11.66 15.82 13.01
CA THR A 121 -11.20 14.59 13.68
C THR A 121 -10.08 13.89 12.90
N GLY A 122 -9.75 14.39 11.71
CA GLY A 122 -8.83 13.77 10.77
C GLY A 122 -8.58 14.62 9.52
N SER A 123 -7.78 14.06 8.61
CA SER A 123 -7.40 14.70 7.35
C SER A 123 -7.75 13.83 6.15
N VAL A 124 -7.76 14.45 4.97
CA VAL A 124 -7.68 13.76 3.69
C VAL A 124 -6.21 13.48 3.37
N ARG A 125 -5.94 12.33 2.77
CA ARG A 125 -4.61 11.88 2.37
C ARG A 125 -4.64 11.41 0.93
N VAL A 126 -3.86 12.09 0.09
CA VAL A 126 -3.54 11.63 -1.27
C VAL A 126 -2.16 10.99 -1.27
N SER A 127 -2.01 9.90 -2.01
CA SER A 127 -0.77 9.10 -2.06
C SER A 127 -0.50 8.69 -3.49
N PHE A 128 0.71 8.97 -3.99
CA PHE A 128 1.09 8.65 -5.37
C PHE A 128 1.92 7.38 -5.40
N GLY A 129 1.44 6.39 -6.16
CA GLY A 129 2.11 5.10 -6.34
C GLY A 129 2.92 5.06 -7.62
N TYR A 130 3.69 3.99 -7.83
CA TYR A 130 4.52 3.84 -9.04
C TYR A 130 3.71 3.90 -10.36
N MET A 131 2.42 3.57 -10.31
CA MET A 131 1.50 3.60 -11.45
C MET A 131 0.76 4.92 -11.60
N SER A 132 0.85 5.81 -10.62
CA SER A 132 0.27 7.13 -10.74
C SER A 132 0.96 7.88 -11.87
N THR A 133 0.19 8.64 -12.61
CA THR A 133 0.63 9.43 -13.76
C THR A 133 0.51 10.92 -13.46
N PHE A 134 1.11 11.75 -14.32
CA PHE A 134 0.88 13.19 -14.26
C PHE A 134 -0.59 13.55 -14.49
N GLU A 135 -1.27 12.82 -15.37
CA GLU A 135 -2.71 13.00 -15.62
C GLU A 135 -3.56 12.72 -14.37
N ASP A 136 -3.19 11.73 -13.54
CA ASP A 136 -3.86 11.48 -12.25
C ASP A 136 -3.75 12.70 -11.32
N THR A 137 -2.58 13.36 -11.29
CA THR A 137 -2.39 14.59 -10.50
C THR A 137 -3.26 15.74 -11.00
N GLN A 138 -3.37 15.90 -12.32
CA GLN A 138 -4.19 16.94 -12.93
C GLN A 138 -5.67 16.68 -12.68
N THR A 139 -6.10 15.42 -12.81
CA THR A 139 -7.48 14.99 -12.51
C THR A 139 -7.82 15.26 -11.06
N PHE A 140 -6.90 14.96 -10.13
CA PHE A 140 -7.08 15.28 -8.71
C PHE A 140 -7.19 16.79 -8.43
N LEU A 141 -6.31 17.61 -9.00
CA LEU A 141 -6.38 19.07 -8.82
C LEU A 141 -7.65 19.65 -9.44
N LYS A 142 -8.06 19.15 -10.61
CA LYS A 142 -9.33 19.52 -11.25
C LYS A 142 -10.53 19.19 -10.37
N PHE A 143 -10.56 17.99 -9.77
CA PHE A 143 -11.57 17.61 -8.79
C PHE A 143 -11.69 18.63 -7.65
N ILE A 144 -10.55 19.03 -7.05
CA ILE A 144 -10.54 20.03 -5.98
C ILE A 144 -11.13 21.36 -6.45
N ILE A 145 -10.71 21.82 -7.63
CA ILE A 145 -11.16 23.08 -8.23
C ILE A 145 -12.66 23.05 -8.50
N ASP A 146 -13.13 22.04 -9.23
CA ASP A 146 -14.52 21.93 -9.66
C ASP A 146 -15.49 21.73 -8.47
N SER A 147 -15.04 21.02 -7.42
CA SER A 147 -15.92 20.62 -6.30
C SER A 147 -15.92 21.61 -5.13
N PHE A 148 -14.81 22.31 -4.86
CA PHE A 148 -14.66 23.09 -3.63
C PHE A 148 -14.25 24.54 -3.85
N VAL A 149 -13.77 24.92 -5.03
CA VAL A 149 -13.27 26.29 -5.25
C VAL A 149 -14.39 27.20 -5.73
N ARG A 150 -14.76 28.17 -4.88
CA ARG A 150 -15.56 29.30 -5.32
C ARG A 150 -14.83 30.12 -6.39
N ALA A 151 -15.35 30.04 -7.62
CA ALA A 151 -14.79 30.66 -8.80
C ALA A 151 -14.69 32.20 -8.73
N PRO A 152 -13.69 32.82 -9.40
CA PRO A 152 -12.61 32.16 -10.14
C PRO A 152 -11.55 31.54 -9.20
N ALA A 153 -11.03 30.37 -9.59
CA ALA A 153 -9.87 29.78 -8.92
C ALA A 153 -8.63 30.66 -9.17
N ARG A 154 -7.87 30.92 -8.11
CA ARG A 154 -6.64 31.72 -8.17
C ARG A 154 -5.46 30.91 -7.61
N LEU A 155 -4.26 31.27 -8.05
CA LEU A 155 -3.02 30.78 -7.45
C LEU A 155 -2.30 31.96 -6.79
N ASP A 156 -1.72 31.71 -5.61
CA ASP A 156 -0.76 32.61 -4.99
C ASP A 156 0.55 32.59 -5.80
N GLU A 157 0.66 33.48 -6.77
CA GLU A 157 1.81 33.57 -7.68
C GLU A 157 3.13 33.84 -6.94
N CYS A 158 3.10 34.63 -5.86
CA CYS A 158 4.29 34.91 -5.07
C CYS A 158 4.80 33.64 -4.38
N ARG A 159 3.91 32.86 -3.77
CA ARG A 159 4.28 31.58 -3.15
C ARG A 159 4.70 30.56 -4.21
N LEU A 160 4.01 30.49 -5.34
CA LEU A 160 4.34 29.58 -6.43
C LEU A 160 5.73 29.85 -7.02
N ALA A 161 6.10 31.12 -7.20
CA ALA A 161 7.43 31.51 -7.67
C ALA A 161 8.53 31.02 -6.72
N ARG A 162 8.39 31.26 -5.41
CA ARG A 162 9.36 30.78 -4.39
C ARG A 162 9.55 29.27 -4.41
N LEU A 163 8.46 28.51 -4.55
CA LEU A 163 8.51 27.04 -4.61
C LEU A 163 9.15 26.51 -5.91
N ARG A 164 9.13 27.30 -7.00
CA ARG A 164 9.84 26.98 -8.25
C ARG A 164 11.33 27.27 -8.15
N GLU A 165 11.70 28.38 -7.50
CA GLU A 165 13.10 28.75 -7.30
C GLU A 165 13.85 27.74 -6.43
N SER A 166 13.22 27.26 -5.36
CA SER A 166 13.76 26.17 -4.53
C SER A 166 13.93 24.84 -5.29
N ALA A 167 13.25 24.69 -6.44
CA ALA A 167 13.46 23.55 -7.35
C ALA A 167 14.67 23.73 -8.25
N ALA A 168 14.89 24.94 -8.76
CA ALA A 168 15.92 25.22 -9.75
C ALA A 168 17.33 25.21 -9.14
N ALA A 169 17.46 25.63 -7.87
CA ALA A 169 18.74 25.69 -7.15
C ALA A 169 19.40 24.32 -6.93
N GLU A 170 18.66 23.22 -7.07
CA GLU A 170 19.16 21.84 -6.88
C GLU A 170 19.57 21.15 -8.19
N THR A 171 19.39 21.80 -9.35
CA THR A 171 19.65 21.21 -10.69
C THR A 171 20.96 21.62 -11.37
N THR A 172 21.85 22.37 -10.72
CA THR A 172 23.15 22.74 -11.33
C THR A 172 24.17 21.60 -11.25
N GLU A 173 24.05 20.61 -12.13
CA GLU A 173 25.21 19.85 -12.62
C GLU A 173 25.97 20.68 -13.67
N PRO A 174 27.31 20.59 -13.76
CA PRO A 174 28.11 21.41 -14.68
C PRO A 174 27.82 21.06 -16.16
N PRO A 175 28.01 21.99 -17.11
CA PRO A 175 27.65 21.78 -18.50
C PRO A 175 28.51 20.68 -19.14
N ILE A 176 27.85 19.70 -19.73
CA ILE A 176 28.46 18.70 -20.61
C ILE A 176 29.00 19.42 -21.86
N PRO A 177 30.28 19.28 -22.24
CA PRO A 177 30.81 19.90 -23.45
C PRO A 177 30.15 19.32 -24.71
N GLN A 178 29.85 20.22 -25.64
CA GLN A 178 29.21 19.91 -26.92
C GLN A 178 30.03 18.91 -27.75
N SER A 179 29.29 18.04 -28.44
CA SER A 179 29.72 17.03 -29.41
C SER A 179 30.80 17.50 -30.39
N GLY A 180 31.93 16.80 -30.41
CA GLY A 180 32.96 16.84 -31.44
C GLY A 180 33.32 15.42 -31.90
N GLN A 181 33.47 15.27 -33.21
CA GLN A 181 33.60 14.06 -34.03
C GLN A 181 34.54 12.93 -33.56
N LEU A 182 34.17 11.71 -33.97
CA LEU A 182 34.90 10.44 -33.92
C LEU A 182 36.32 10.50 -34.52
N GLY A 183 37.27 9.87 -33.83
CA GLY A 183 38.58 9.46 -34.34
C GLY A 183 39.24 8.45 -33.37
N PRO A 184 40.06 7.49 -33.85
CA PRO A 184 40.16 6.14 -33.28
C PRO A 184 41.18 5.96 -32.14
N GLU A 185 41.00 4.88 -31.38
CA GLU A 185 41.88 4.42 -30.30
C GLU A 185 43.36 4.28 -30.70
N PRO A 186 44.25 4.37 -29.70
CA PRO A 186 45.03 3.17 -29.39
C PRO A 186 45.24 2.89 -27.89
N ASN A 187 45.33 1.60 -27.58
CA ASN A 187 45.93 1.01 -26.37
C ASN A 187 47.34 1.54 -26.09
N LEU A 188 47.73 1.64 -24.81
CA LEU A 188 48.82 0.86 -24.18
C LEU A 188 49.22 1.50 -22.84
N GLU A 189 49.11 0.68 -21.80
CA GLU A 189 50.09 0.41 -20.73
C GLU A 189 50.88 1.57 -20.05
N ASP A 190 50.81 1.50 -18.72
CA ASP A 190 51.90 1.65 -17.76
C ASP A 190 52.29 3.01 -17.14
N GLN A 191 52.30 2.97 -15.81
CA GLN A 191 53.21 3.62 -14.84
C GLN A 191 52.84 5.00 -14.24
N ASP A 192 52.45 4.92 -12.96
CA ASP A 192 52.72 5.80 -11.79
C ASP A 192 54.06 6.60 -11.85
N PRO A 193 54.42 7.54 -10.92
CA PRO A 193 53.73 8.03 -9.70
C PRO A 193 53.91 9.55 -9.35
N ILE A 194 53.28 9.98 -8.24
CA ILE A 194 53.83 10.85 -7.15
C ILE A 194 53.77 12.41 -7.17
N HIS A 195 53.49 12.92 -5.95
CA HIS A 195 53.63 14.27 -5.34
C HIS A 195 52.54 15.31 -5.63
N GLY A 196 51.83 15.90 -4.67
CA GLY A 196 52.03 16.01 -3.22
C GLY A 196 52.05 17.51 -2.85
N ALA A 197 51.04 18.00 -2.14
CA ALA A 197 51.15 19.20 -1.30
C ALA A 197 49.96 19.30 -0.34
N ASP A 198 50.22 18.71 0.81
CA ASP A 198 49.63 18.83 2.14
C ASP A 198 49.35 20.28 2.58
N LEU A 199 48.19 20.53 3.21
CA LEU A 199 48.05 21.55 4.26
C LEU A 199 47.24 20.95 5.41
N LYS A 200 48.00 20.63 6.46
CA LYS A 200 47.60 20.01 7.71
C LYS A 200 46.69 20.89 8.57
N LYS A 201 45.74 20.21 9.22
CA LYS A 201 45.09 20.62 10.48
C LYS A 201 46.10 20.59 11.64
N PRO A 202 45.85 21.30 12.75
CA PRO A 202 46.43 20.94 14.03
C PRO A 202 45.59 19.85 14.73
N ASP A 203 46.32 18.81 15.14
CA ASP A 203 45.97 17.66 15.96
C ASP A 203 46.02 17.94 17.48
N PHE A 204 45.69 16.88 18.23
CA PHE A 204 46.21 16.40 19.52
C PHE A 204 45.16 16.39 20.65
N ASP A 205 44.96 15.33 21.42
CA ASP A 205 45.31 13.91 21.35
C ASP A 205 44.79 13.26 22.65
N SER A 206 44.44 11.98 22.59
CA SER A 206 44.82 10.93 23.57
C SER A 206 44.05 9.64 23.21
N VAL A 207 44.64 8.71 22.44
CA VAL A 207 45.55 7.60 22.87
C VAL A 207 44.78 6.45 23.51
N THR A 208 44.82 5.17 23.10
CA THR A 208 45.42 4.45 21.96
C THR A 208 44.87 3.01 21.97
N ASN A 209 44.67 2.47 20.76
CA ASN A 209 45.02 1.14 20.24
C ASN A 209 44.68 -0.18 20.96
N GLY A 210 43.85 -0.96 20.28
CA GLY A 210 44.05 -2.40 20.07
C GLY A 210 43.61 -2.78 18.65
N HIS A 211 44.55 -3.23 17.81
CA HIS A 211 44.36 -3.89 16.51
C HIS A 211 43.20 -4.89 16.53
N PHE A 212 42.37 -4.95 15.48
CA PHE A 212 41.93 -6.24 14.95
C PHE A 212 41.60 -6.15 13.45
N ASP A 213 42.03 -7.23 12.82
CA ASP A 213 42.17 -7.54 11.42
C ASP A 213 40.85 -7.62 10.64
N ALA A 214 40.98 -7.61 9.32
CA ALA A 214 39.90 -7.73 8.36
C ALA A 214 38.98 -8.94 8.61
N GLY A 215 37.67 -8.69 8.63
CA GLY A 215 36.65 -9.73 8.70
C GLY A 215 35.29 -9.15 8.36
N ILE A 216 34.96 -9.10 7.06
CA ILE A 216 33.55 -9.08 6.65
C ILE A 216 32.97 -10.41 7.13
N GLN A 217 32.29 -10.39 8.29
CA GLN A 217 31.49 -11.53 8.72
C GLN A 217 30.32 -11.64 7.74
N SER A 218 30.43 -12.62 6.85
CA SER A 218 29.29 -13.21 6.15
C SER A 218 28.18 -13.46 7.17
N MET A 219 27.04 -12.78 7.04
CA MET A 219 25.83 -13.10 7.79
C MET A 219 25.53 -14.58 7.50
N LYS A 220 25.61 -15.43 8.53
CA LYS A 220 25.24 -16.84 8.42
C LYS A 220 23.78 -16.91 7.97
N SER A 221 23.54 -17.39 6.75
CA SER A 221 22.24 -17.87 6.32
C SER A 221 21.89 -19.07 7.21
N ILE A 222 20.91 -18.91 8.08
CA ILE A 222 20.35 -20.03 8.83
C ILE A 222 19.29 -20.64 7.92
N ASP A 223 19.63 -21.76 7.29
CA ASP A 223 18.67 -22.54 6.51
C ASP A 223 17.72 -23.24 7.48
N VAL A 224 16.53 -22.66 7.64
CA VAL A 224 15.44 -23.27 8.40
C VAL A 224 14.74 -24.26 7.48
N ALA A 225 14.79 -25.55 7.83
CA ALA A 225 14.16 -26.60 7.04
C ALA A 225 12.65 -26.66 7.32
N GLY A 226 11.85 -26.18 6.36
CA GLY A 226 10.39 -26.32 6.36
C GLY A 226 9.90 -27.10 5.13
N THR A 227 8.72 -27.72 5.23
CA THR A 227 8.06 -28.42 4.13
C THR A 227 6.86 -27.62 3.63
N LEU A 228 6.82 -27.28 2.34
CA LEU A 228 5.63 -26.70 1.72
C LEU A 228 4.52 -27.76 1.70
N THR A 229 3.42 -27.50 2.40
CA THR A 229 2.29 -28.44 2.52
C THR A 229 1.19 -28.14 1.52
N ASN A 230 0.90 -26.86 1.26
CA ASN A 230 -0.23 -26.46 0.42
C ASN A 230 0.09 -25.21 -0.40
N ILE A 231 -0.53 -25.14 -1.59
CA ILE A 231 -0.57 -23.96 -2.44
C ILE A 231 -2.04 -23.57 -2.65
N PHE A 232 -2.34 -22.29 -2.43
CA PHE A 232 -3.66 -21.70 -2.64
C PHE A 232 -3.57 -20.55 -3.64
N LEU A 233 -4.54 -20.52 -4.56
CA LEU A 233 -4.64 -19.52 -5.62
C LEU A 233 -5.91 -18.70 -5.41
N TYR A 234 -5.83 -17.39 -5.60
CA TYR A 234 -6.98 -16.49 -5.51
C TYR A 234 -7.09 -15.64 -6.77
N PRO A 235 -7.59 -16.21 -7.88
CA PRO A 235 -7.67 -15.52 -9.18
C PRO A 235 -8.36 -14.15 -9.09
N ILE A 236 -9.53 -14.13 -8.44
CA ILE A 236 -10.33 -12.93 -8.25
C ILE A 236 -10.15 -12.42 -6.82
N LYS A 237 -9.74 -11.16 -6.68
CA LYS A 237 -9.60 -10.49 -5.38
C LYS A 237 -10.91 -10.54 -4.61
N SER A 238 -10.81 -10.95 -3.34
CA SER A 238 -11.94 -11.08 -2.37
C SER A 238 -12.83 -12.32 -2.55
N CYS A 239 -12.65 -13.11 -3.61
CA CYS A 239 -13.44 -14.33 -3.86
C CYS A 239 -12.81 -15.59 -3.25
N ALA A 240 -13.43 -16.76 -3.32
CA ALA A 240 -12.86 -18.01 -2.82
C ALA A 240 -11.50 -18.35 -3.46
N ALA A 241 -10.79 -19.28 -2.82
CA ALA A 241 -9.63 -19.92 -3.45
C ALA A 241 -10.07 -20.75 -4.67
N PHE A 242 -9.15 -20.92 -5.62
CA PHE A 242 -9.31 -21.77 -6.79
C PHE A 242 -9.39 -23.24 -6.38
N GLU A 243 -10.35 -23.98 -6.95
CA GLU A 243 -10.46 -25.44 -6.83
C GLU A 243 -10.18 -26.13 -8.16
N ASP A 244 -9.36 -27.18 -8.11
CA ASP A 244 -9.02 -28.03 -9.25
C ASP A 244 -10.14 -29.02 -9.62
N HIS A 245 -11.36 -28.80 -9.11
CA HIS A 245 -12.48 -29.75 -9.19
C HIS A 245 -13.69 -29.11 -9.92
N SER A 246 -14.54 -29.95 -10.50
CA SER A 246 -15.74 -29.52 -11.23
C SER A 246 -16.68 -28.67 -10.34
N PRO A 247 -17.32 -27.60 -10.87
CA PRO A 247 -18.07 -26.59 -10.10
C PRO A 247 -19.32 -27.11 -9.34
N PHE A 248 -19.60 -28.42 -9.35
CA PHE A 248 -20.80 -29.01 -8.77
C PHE A 248 -20.58 -30.27 -7.94
N GLN A 249 -19.35 -30.64 -7.60
CA GLN A 249 -19.15 -31.64 -6.55
C GLN A 249 -19.02 -30.88 -5.23
N ALA A 250 -20.13 -30.82 -4.47
CA ALA A 250 -20.14 -30.39 -3.08
C ALA A 250 -19.26 -31.35 -2.26
N VAL A 251 -17.95 -31.13 -2.31
CA VAL A 251 -16.98 -31.75 -1.43
C VAL A 251 -17.02 -30.92 -0.16
N SER A 252 -17.48 -31.55 0.92
CA SER A 252 -17.42 -31.13 2.32
C SER A 252 -16.82 -29.73 2.54
N LEU A 253 -17.67 -28.78 2.95
CA LEU A 253 -17.41 -27.38 3.37
C LEU A 253 -16.37 -27.21 4.52
N ILE A 254 -15.48 -28.16 4.70
CA ILE A 254 -14.55 -28.23 5.83
C ILE A 254 -13.10 -28.09 5.32
N THR A 255 -12.79 -28.52 4.09
CA THR A 255 -11.41 -28.57 3.57
C THR A 255 -11.18 -27.58 2.44
N LEU A 256 -10.13 -26.77 2.55
CA LEU A 256 -9.79 -25.77 1.54
C LEU A 256 -9.26 -26.41 0.24
N PRO A 257 -9.54 -25.81 -0.92
CA PRO A 257 -9.06 -26.29 -2.20
C PRO A 257 -7.56 -26.01 -2.37
N GLN A 258 -6.79 -27.05 -2.70
CA GLN A 258 -5.33 -27.00 -2.78
C GLN A 258 -4.82 -27.49 -4.14
N VAL A 259 -3.77 -26.87 -4.67
CA VAL A 259 -3.10 -27.32 -5.91
C VAL A 259 -1.74 -27.95 -5.60
N LYS A 260 -1.39 -29.04 -6.31
CA LYS A 260 -0.11 -29.74 -6.11
C LYS A 260 1.08 -29.00 -6.71
N HIS A 261 0.85 -28.32 -7.84
CA HIS A 261 1.83 -27.50 -8.52
C HIS A 261 1.11 -26.35 -9.22
N TRP A 262 1.80 -25.22 -9.41
CA TRP A 262 1.25 -24.10 -10.16
C TRP A 262 2.38 -23.32 -10.86
N PRO A 263 2.17 -22.85 -12.11
CA PRO A 263 3.18 -22.07 -12.81
C PRO A 263 3.45 -20.72 -12.13
N ILE A 264 4.69 -20.26 -12.24
CA ILE A 264 5.13 -18.95 -11.74
C ILE A 264 5.34 -18.02 -12.94
N GLY A 265 4.62 -16.91 -12.96
CA GLY A 265 4.80 -15.83 -13.92
C GLY A 265 5.72 -14.73 -13.37
N SER A 266 5.89 -13.66 -14.15
CA SER A 266 6.70 -12.48 -13.77
C SER A 266 6.20 -11.70 -12.55
N LYS A 267 5.01 -12.03 -12.04
CA LYS A 267 4.35 -11.38 -10.89
C LYS A 267 4.11 -12.32 -9.70
N GLY A 268 4.68 -13.53 -9.72
CA GLY A 268 4.42 -14.59 -8.72
C GLY A 268 3.59 -15.73 -9.31
N LEU A 269 2.76 -16.38 -8.49
CA LEU A 269 1.88 -17.45 -8.96
C LEU A 269 1.00 -16.94 -10.11
N LEU A 270 1.05 -17.64 -11.25
CA LEU A 270 0.39 -17.18 -12.48
C LEU A 270 -1.10 -16.96 -12.23
N TYR A 271 -1.62 -15.81 -12.64
CA TYR A 271 -3.03 -15.42 -12.45
C TYR A 271 -3.52 -15.28 -11.00
N ASP A 272 -2.64 -15.28 -9.98
CA ASP A 272 -3.05 -14.93 -8.62
C ASP A 272 -3.42 -13.43 -8.53
N ARG A 273 -4.63 -13.15 -8.03
CA ARG A 273 -5.17 -11.79 -7.80
C ARG A 273 -5.13 -10.87 -9.02
N THR A 274 -5.23 -11.43 -10.22
CA THR A 274 -5.22 -10.65 -11.46
C THR A 274 -6.57 -10.05 -11.84
N TRP A 275 -7.66 -10.50 -11.21
CA TRP A 275 -9.01 -9.94 -11.39
C TRP A 275 -9.60 -9.39 -10.10
N MET A 276 -10.66 -8.60 -10.23
CA MET A 276 -11.45 -8.11 -9.12
C MET A 276 -12.89 -7.82 -9.56
N VAL A 277 -13.83 -7.95 -8.64
CA VAL A 277 -15.23 -7.58 -8.88
C VAL A 277 -15.38 -6.08 -8.70
N VAL A 278 -16.05 -5.42 -9.63
CA VAL A 278 -16.42 -4.01 -9.55
C VAL A 278 -17.95 -3.87 -9.62
N ASN A 279 -18.48 -2.79 -9.06
CA ASN A 279 -19.87 -2.42 -9.28
C ASN A 279 -20.04 -1.68 -10.63
N LEU A 280 -21.28 -1.28 -10.95
CA LEU A 280 -21.61 -0.52 -12.17
C LEU A 280 -20.87 0.82 -12.29
N ASN A 281 -20.36 1.36 -11.19
CA ASN A 281 -19.60 2.60 -11.15
C ASN A 281 -18.07 2.35 -11.21
N ASN A 282 -17.63 1.14 -11.59
CA ASN A 282 -16.22 0.73 -11.63
C ASN A 282 -15.49 0.80 -10.27
N VAL A 283 -16.22 0.84 -9.16
CA VAL A 283 -15.62 0.80 -7.82
C VAL A 283 -15.38 -0.66 -7.43
N CYS A 284 -14.15 -0.98 -7.03
CA CYS A 284 -13.80 -2.29 -6.49
C CYS A 284 -14.70 -2.67 -5.32
N LEU A 285 -15.29 -3.85 -5.41
CA LEU A 285 -15.86 -4.51 -4.26
C LEU A 285 -14.76 -5.25 -3.50
N THR A 286 -14.80 -5.17 -2.18
CA THR A 286 -13.86 -5.85 -1.29
C THR A 286 -14.62 -6.74 -0.33
N GLN A 287 -14.03 -7.85 0.13
CA GLN A 287 -14.66 -8.70 1.14
C GLN A 287 -14.98 -7.93 2.43
N LYS A 288 -14.25 -6.84 2.70
CA LYS A 288 -14.55 -5.94 3.82
C LYS A 288 -15.86 -5.20 3.67
N GLN A 289 -16.25 -4.84 2.46
CA GLN A 289 -17.51 -4.16 2.18
C GLN A 289 -18.62 -5.18 1.96
N GLU A 290 -18.34 -6.19 1.16
CA GLU A 290 -19.26 -7.29 0.82
C GLU A 290 -18.63 -8.64 1.17
N PRO A 291 -18.83 -9.14 2.40
CA PRO A 291 -18.24 -10.40 2.86
C PRO A 291 -18.62 -11.61 2.00
N ARG A 292 -19.82 -11.61 1.42
CA ARG A 292 -20.32 -12.72 0.60
C ARG A 292 -19.54 -12.94 -0.70
N LEU A 293 -18.64 -12.03 -1.05
CA LEU A 293 -17.72 -12.25 -2.19
C LEU A 293 -16.93 -13.55 -2.04
N CYS A 294 -16.62 -14.03 -0.82
CA CYS A 294 -15.94 -15.33 -0.67
C CYS A 294 -16.76 -16.54 -1.10
N LEU A 295 -18.07 -16.39 -1.30
CA LEU A 295 -18.93 -17.46 -1.82
C LEU A 295 -18.85 -17.59 -3.34
N ILE A 296 -18.17 -16.64 -4.00
CA ILE A 296 -17.90 -16.71 -5.44
C ILE A 296 -16.67 -17.59 -5.64
N GLN A 297 -16.82 -18.64 -6.44
CA GLN A 297 -15.81 -19.66 -6.71
C GLN A 297 -15.21 -19.46 -8.11
N PRO A 298 -13.97 -18.96 -8.20
CA PRO A 298 -13.24 -18.86 -9.46
C PRO A 298 -12.53 -20.18 -9.81
N GLN A 299 -12.60 -20.59 -11.07
CA GLN A 299 -11.91 -21.75 -11.62
C GLN A 299 -11.13 -21.37 -12.87
N ILE A 300 -9.80 -21.48 -12.84
CA ILE A 300 -8.92 -21.33 -14.00
C ILE A 300 -8.72 -22.69 -14.66
N ASP A 301 -9.02 -22.76 -15.95
CA ASP A 301 -8.60 -23.84 -16.84
C ASP A 301 -7.46 -23.33 -17.72
N LEU A 302 -6.23 -23.81 -17.44
CA LEU A 302 -5.03 -23.41 -18.17
C LEU A 302 -4.98 -23.97 -19.59
N GLU A 303 -5.58 -25.14 -19.84
CA GLU A 303 -5.59 -25.76 -21.17
C GLU A 303 -6.55 -25.03 -22.11
N ARG A 304 -7.74 -24.67 -21.58
CA ARG A 304 -8.75 -23.93 -22.34
C ARG A 304 -8.54 -22.42 -22.30
N ASN A 305 -7.60 -21.94 -21.49
CA ASN A 305 -7.35 -20.52 -21.26
C ASN A 305 -8.61 -19.75 -20.81
N THR A 306 -9.36 -20.34 -19.87
CA THR A 306 -10.64 -19.78 -19.41
C THR A 306 -10.71 -19.66 -17.89
N LEU A 307 -11.39 -18.62 -17.41
CA LEU A 307 -11.76 -18.39 -16.02
C LEU A 307 -13.27 -18.54 -15.92
N THR A 308 -13.71 -19.59 -15.24
CA THR A 308 -15.12 -19.81 -14.90
C THR A 308 -15.40 -19.28 -13.50
N ILE A 309 -16.53 -18.63 -13.33
CA ILE A 309 -16.97 -17.99 -12.09
C ILE A 309 -18.31 -18.59 -11.72
N GLY A 310 -18.37 -19.28 -10.60
CA GLY A 310 -19.58 -19.87 -10.04
C GLY A 310 -19.96 -19.26 -8.69
N ALA A 311 -21.23 -19.37 -8.33
CA ALA A 311 -21.74 -19.15 -6.99
C ALA A 311 -22.98 -20.03 -6.78
N GLU A 312 -23.25 -20.44 -5.55
CA GLU A 312 -24.38 -21.30 -5.23
C GLU A 312 -25.71 -20.70 -5.73
N GLY A 313 -26.48 -21.48 -6.49
CA GLY A 313 -27.77 -21.06 -7.04
C GLY A 313 -27.69 -20.09 -8.23
N MET A 314 -26.50 -19.82 -8.78
CA MET A 314 -26.31 -18.95 -9.94
C MET A 314 -25.75 -19.70 -11.15
N SER A 315 -26.09 -19.24 -12.35
CA SER A 315 -25.46 -19.73 -13.59
C SER A 315 -23.99 -19.32 -13.62
N THR A 316 -23.12 -20.24 -14.02
CA THR A 316 -21.68 -19.99 -14.15
C THR A 316 -21.38 -19.04 -15.31
N VAL A 317 -20.41 -18.16 -15.12
CA VAL A 317 -19.91 -17.24 -16.15
C VAL A 317 -18.48 -17.62 -16.52
N THR A 318 -18.21 -17.83 -17.81
CA THR A 318 -16.87 -18.17 -18.30
C THR A 318 -16.32 -17.03 -19.16
N ILE A 319 -15.09 -16.61 -18.87
CA ILE A 319 -14.36 -15.57 -19.61
C ILE A 319 -12.98 -16.09 -20.03
N PRO A 320 -12.39 -15.62 -21.15
CA PRO A 320 -11.01 -15.95 -21.49
C PRO A 320 -10.04 -15.32 -20.48
N VAL A 321 -9.01 -16.06 -20.08
CA VAL A 321 -7.96 -15.60 -19.15
C VAL A 321 -7.02 -14.63 -19.86
N GLU A 322 -6.72 -14.87 -21.13
CA GLU A 322 -5.96 -13.96 -21.97
C GLU A 322 -6.83 -13.47 -23.13
N SER A 323 -7.00 -12.14 -23.22
CA SER A 323 -7.59 -11.52 -24.41
C SER A 323 -6.59 -11.69 -25.57
N GLY A 324 -6.93 -12.51 -26.56
CA GLY A 324 -6.19 -12.55 -27.82
C GLY A 324 -6.03 -11.14 -28.37
N GLY A 325 -4.84 -10.79 -28.84
CA GLY A 325 -4.46 -9.41 -29.21
C GLY A 325 -5.36 -8.80 -30.30
N GLY A 326 -6.45 -8.18 -29.87
CA GLY A 326 -7.42 -7.47 -30.69
C GLY A 326 -8.38 -6.70 -29.80
N GLU A 327 -8.37 -5.37 -29.96
CA GLU A 327 -9.12 -4.35 -29.22
C GLU A 327 -8.63 -3.98 -27.82
N GLN A 328 -8.21 -2.71 -27.71
CA GLN A 328 -7.86 -2.01 -26.49
C GLN A 328 -9.08 -1.92 -25.55
N GLN A 329 -9.35 -2.96 -24.75
CA GLN A 329 -10.17 -2.78 -23.56
C GLN A 329 -9.35 -2.01 -22.52
N THR A 330 -9.83 -0.81 -22.21
CA THR A 330 -9.28 0.14 -21.25
C THR A 330 -8.90 -0.56 -19.94
N ARG A 331 -7.60 -0.75 -19.70
CA ARG A 331 -7.07 -1.30 -18.45
C ARG A 331 -7.19 -0.24 -17.35
N THR A 332 -8.39 -0.06 -16.80
CA THR A 332 -8.61 0.86 -15.68
C THR A 332 -8.14 0.20 -14.39
N LEU A 333 -6.99 0.64 -13.88
CA LEU A 333 -6.41 0.15 -12.64
C LEU A 333 -7.25 0.59 -11.44
N CYS A 334 -7.93 -0.35 -10.81
CA CYS A 334 -8.76 -0.04 -9.67
C CYS A 334 -7.96 -0.22 -8.37
N GLN A 335 -7.83 0.87 -7.61
CA GLN A 335 -7.18 0.86 -6.30
C GLN A 335 -8.16 0.26 -5.26
N SER A 336 -7.63 -0.50 -4.29
CA SER A 336 -8.46 -1.12 -3.25
C SER A 336 -8.35 -0.36 -1.93
N LYS A 337 -9.49 0.05 -1.38
CA LYS A 337 -9.62 0.68 -0.07
C LYS A 337 -9.68 -0.38 1.05
N VAL A 338 -9.07 -0.09 2.18
CA VAL A 338 -9.02 -0.96 3.37
C VAL A 338 -9.71 -0.20 4.50
N CYS A 339 -11.01 -0.44 4.71
CA CYS A 339 -11.80 0.19 5.78
C CYS A 339 -11.80 -0.66 7.06
N GLY A 340 -12.20 -0.04 8.19
CA GLY A 340 -12.00 -0.57 9.53
C GLY A 340 -13.25 -0.54 10.43
N ASP A 341 -13.99 -1.64 10.62
CA ASP A 341 -15.12 -1.72 11.58
C ASP A 341 -14.95 -2.75 12.71
N ARG A 342 -15.71 -2.58 13.82
CA ARG A 342 -15.74 -3.43 15.04
C ARG A 342 -17.19 -3.70 15.48
N ASN A 343 -17.56 -4.95 15.84
CA ASN A 343 -18.62 -5.33 16.83
C ASN A 343 -18.47 -6.80 17.35
N ASP A 344 -19.06 -7.06 18.52
CA ASP A 344 -18.71 -7.91 19.71
C ASP A 344 -18.31 -9.40 19.61
N ALA A 345 -17.89 -9.94 20.76
CA ALA A 345 -17.11 -11.16 20.92
C ALA A 345 -17.86 -12.27 21.68
N SER A 346 -17.81 -13.48 21.12
CA SER A 346 -18.09 -14.74 21.81
C SER A 346 -17.11 -15.81 21.30
N THR A 347 -16.58 -16.61 22.24
CA THR A 347 -15.46 -17.54 22.04
C THR A 347 -15.90 -18.84 21.37
N LEU A 348 -15.25 -19.24 20.28
CA LEU A 348 -15.43 -20.52 19.59
C LEU A 348 -14.06 -21.05 19.14
N HIS A 349 -13.79 -22.34 19.36
CA HIS A 349 -12.58 -23.03 18.90
C HIS A 349 -12.53 -23.09 17.36
N PHE A 350 -11.40 -22.72 16.75
CA PHE A 350 -11.20 -22.78 15.30
C PHE A 350 -10.45 -24.03 14.85
N ASN A 351 -10.87 -24.59 13.71
CA ASN A 351 -10.11 -25.61 12.98
C ASN A 351 -9.00 -24.93 12.14
N THR A 352 -7.83 -25.56 12.08
CA THR A 352 -6.66 -25.19 11.27
C THR A 352 -7.01 -24.80 9.83
N GLU A 353 -7.87 -25.55 9.14
CA GLU A 353 -8.25 -25.27 7.76
C GLU A 353 -9.01 -23.96 7.62
N GLN A 354 -9.94 -23.66 8.54
CA GLN A 354 -10.67 -22.40 8.55
C GLN A 354 -9.74 -21.20 8.79
N LEU A 355 -8.69 -21.39 9.58
CA LEU A 355 -7.71 -20.34 9.85
C LEU A 355 -6.92 -20.01 8.57
N ILE A 356 -6.39 -21.01 7.86
CA ILE A 356 -5.69 -20.81 6.57
C ILE A 356 -6.55 -19.99 5.60
N GLY A 357 -7.83 -20.34 5.49
CA GLY A 357 -8.76 -19.68 4.59
C GLY A 357 -8.94 -18.21 4.96
N ARG A 358 -9.07 -17.91 6.25
CA ARG A 358 -9.21 -16.55 6.79
C ARG A 358 -7.97 -15.68 6.55
N PHE A 359 -6.78 -16.26 6.66
CA PHE A 359 -5.53 -15.56 6.32
C PHE A 359 -5.34 -15.41 4.82
N ARG A 360 -5.97 -16.27 4.01
CA ARG A 360 -5.85 -16.25 2.55
C ARG A 360 -4.39 -16.33 2.10
N ALA A 361 -3.62 -17.19 2.76
CA ALA A 361 -2.23 -17.46 2.43
C ALA A 361 -2.15 -18.16 1.07
N ASN A 362 -1.08 -17.88 0.32
CA ASN A 362 -0.84 -18.54 -0.96
C ASN A 362 0.03 -19.79 -0.79
N LEU A 363 0.92 -19.79 0.20
CA LEU A 363 1.82 -20.89 0.52
C LEU A 363 1.64 -21.24 2.00
N VAL A 364 1.59 -22.52 2.34
CA VAL A 364 1.53 -23.02 3.73
C VAL A 364 2.70 -23.94 3.94
N VAL A 365 3.45 -23.72 5.01
CA VAL A 365 4.68 -24.46 5.31
C VAL A 365 4.60 -25.02 6.73
N CYS A 366 5.02 -26.27 6.88
CA CYS A 366 5.11 -26.96 8.16
C CYS A 366 6.59 -27.15 8.56
N GLY A 367 6.88 -27.17 9.86
CA GLY A 367 8.21 -27.50 10.40
C GLY A 367 9.03 -26.34 10.96
N THR A 368 8.45 -25.15 11.07
CA THR A 368 9.10 -23.95 11.61
C THR A 368 8.50 -23.59 12.97
N GLN A 369 9.23 -22.84 13.79
CA GLN A 369 8.70 -22.32 15.05
C GLN A 369 7.64 -21.23 14.78
N PRO A 370 6.65 -21.06 15.67
CA PRO A 370 5.68 -19.98 15.54
C PRO A 370 6.36 -18.61 15.44
N PHE A 371 5.96 -17.81 14.45
CA PHE A 371 6.46 -16.45 14.18
C PHE A 371 7.92 -16.38 13.72
N GLU A 372 8.58 -17.52 13.46
CA GLU A 372 9.93 -17.56 12.89
C GLU A 372 9.98 -16.86 11.52
N GLU A 373 8.88 -16.90 10.79
CA GLU A 373 8.71 -16.26 9.50
C GLU A 373 8.74 -14.72 9.55
N ASP A 374 8.57 -14.10 10.73
CA ASP A 374 8.64 -12.64 10.91
C ASP A 374 10.07 -12.12 10.63
N GLY A 375 11.09 -13.00 10.70
CA GLY A 375 12.51 -12.69 10.49
C GLY A 375 13.06 -13.05 9.11
N TRP A 376 12.25 -13.63 8.22
CA TRP A 376 12.73 -14.10 6.93
C TRP A 376 13.02 -12.95 5.97
N THR A 377 14.12 -13.07 5.22
CA THR A 377 14.50 -12.15 4.14
C THR A 377 14.38 -12.79 2.75
N GLU A 378 14.51 -14.12 2.69
CA GLU A 378 14.38 -14.94 1.50
C GLU A 378 13.68 -16.26 1.86
N LEU A 379 12.91 -16.81 0.93
CA LEU A 379 12.28 -18.11 1.03
C LEU A 379 12.62 -18.90 -0.24
N LYS A 380 13.20 -20.08 -0.09
CA LYS A 380 13.52 -20.96 -1.23
C LYS A 380 12.64 -22.21 -1.19
N ILE A 381 11.95 -22.48 -2.29
CA ILE A 381 11.11 -23.67 -2.46
C ILE A 381 11.58 -24.41 -3.71
N GLY A 382 12.19 -25.57 -3.51
CA GLY A 382 12.82 -26.31 -4.61
C GLY A 382 13.88 -25.47 -5.33
N HIS A 383 13.65 -25.19 -6.61
CA HIS A 383 14.53 -24.39 -7.46
C HIS A 383 14.13 -22.90 -7.55
N THR A 384 13.06 -22.49 -6.88
CA THR A 384 12.56 -21.12 -6.93
C THR A 384 12.92 -20.38 -5.64
N SER A 385 13.50 -19.18 -5.79
CA SER A 385 13.75 -18.24 -4.68
C SER A 385 12.73 -17.10 -4.68
N PHE A 386 12.23 -16.76 -3.50
CA PHE A 386 11.30 -15.65 -3.25
C PHE A 386 11.95 -14.67 -2.28
N GLN A 387 11.90 -13.37 -2.59
CA GLN A 387 12.32 -12.33 -1.66
C GLN A 387 11.17 -11.96 -0.71
N VAL A 388 11.45 -11.91 0.59
CA VAL A 388 10.48 -11.47 1.59
C VAL A 388 10.49 -9.95 1.67
N MET A 389 9.40 -9.33 1.22
CA MET A 389 9.27 -7.87 1.12
C MET A 389 8.92 -7.18 2.45
N GLY A 390 8.65 -7.97 3.51
CA GLY A 390 8.34 -7.47 4.85
C GLY A 390 6.98 -7.95 5.37
N GLN A 391 6.62 -7.46 6.57
CA GLN A 391 5.44 -7.92 7.31
C GLN A 391 4.13 -7.40 6.68
N CYS A 392 3.08 -8.24 6.70
CA CYS A 392 1.77 -7.87 6.20
C CYS A 392 0.85 -7.29 7.30
N GLY A 393 0.16 -6.19 6.99
CA GLY A 393 -0.76 -5.50 7.91
C GLY A 393 -2.22 -5.91 7.77
N ARG A 394 -2.55 -7.20 7.54
CA ARG A 394 -3.95 -7.62 7.33
C ARG A 394 -4.69 -7.83 8.64
N CYS A 395 -5.57 -6.90 9.00
CA CYS A 395 -6.17 -6.88 10.35
C CYS A 395 -7.69 -7.08 10.41
N GLN A 396 -8.41 -7.24 9.30
CA GLN A 396 -9.88 -7.43 9.36
C GLN A 396 -10.43 -8.53 8.48
N MET A 397 -9.70 -8.86 7.41
CA MET A 397 -10.08 -9.96 6.52
C MET A 397 -10.13 -11.30 7.24
N ILE A 398 -9.24 -11.51 8.21
CA ILE A 398 -9.20 -12.74 9.00
C ILE A 398 -10.44 -12.95 9.88
N GLY A 399 -11.18 -11.87 10.13
CA GLY A 399 -12.44 -11.94 10.87
C GLY A 399 -13.59 -12.48 10.03
N ILE A 400 -13.44 -12.58 8.71
CA ILE A 400 -14.49 -13.04 7.82
C ILE A 400 -14.38 -14.55 7.67
N ASP A 401 -15.43 -15.25 8.05
CA ASP A 401 -15.60 -16.66 7.79
C ASP A 401 -15.72 -16.90 6.28
N GLN A 402 -14.83 -17.69 5.69
CA GLN A 402 -14.77 -17.82 4.24
C GLN A 402 -15.88 -18.71 3.68
N ASP A 403 -16.48 -19.57 4.51
CA ASP A 403 -17.51 -20.52 4.09
C ASP A 403 -18.90 -19.88 4.14
N THR A 404 -19.11 -18.97 5.09
CA THR A 404 -20.42 -18.33 5.32
C THR A 404 -20.46 -16.85 4.96
N GLY A 405 -19.31 -16.20 4.82
CA GLY A 405 -19.20 -14.74 4.70
C GLY A 405 -19.55 -13.99 5.99
N THR A 406 -19.70 -14.67 7.13
CA THR A 406 -20.03 -14.00 8.39
C THR A 406 -18.81 -13.31 9.01
N ARG A 407 -19.04 -12.25 9.79
CA ARG A 407 -17.96 -11.51 10.47
C ARG A 407 -17.79 -11.98 11.90
N SER A 408 -16.55 -12.04 12.37
CA SER A 408 -16.17 -12.44 13.71
C SER A 408 -14.92 -11.68 14.18
N LYS A 409 -14.84 -11.38 15.48
CA LYS A 409 -13.66 -10.75 16.09
C LYS A 409 -12.65 -11.74 16.65
N GLU A 410 -13.07 -12.98 16.88
CA GLU A 410 -12.31 -13.98 17.63
C GLU A 410 -10.86 -14.12 17.10
N PRO A 411 -10.60 -14.33 15.79
CA PRO A 411 -9.23 -14.61 15.34
C PRO A 411 -8.25 -13.47 15.67
N LEU A 412 -8.74 -12.23 15.65
CA LEU A 412 -7.95 -11.05 15.98
C LEU A 412 -7.68 -10.96 17.48
N GLN A 413 -8.63 -11.36 18.31
CA GLN A 413 -8.48 -11.39 19.77
C GLN A 413 -7.48 -12.48 20.16
N THR A 414 -7.58 -13.66 19.58
CA THR A 414 -6.67 -14.79 19.80
C THR A 414 -5.24 -14.43 19.38
N LEU A 415 -5.04 -13.88 18.18
CA LEU A 415 -3.72 -13.40 17.75
C LEU A 415 -3.16 -12.30 18.67
N SER A 416 -4.02 -11.44 19.21
CA SER A 416 -3.60 -10.39 20.16
C SER A 416 -3.15 -10.95 21.49
N ALA A 417 -3.81 -12.00 21.97
CA ALA A 417 -3.40 -12.71 23.17
C ALA A 417 -2.07 -13.44 22.94
N CYS A 418 -1.92 -14.18 21.84
CA CYS A 418 -0.72 -14.94 21.50
C CYS A 418 0.54 -14.07 21.34
N ARG A 419 0.41 -12.84 20.84
CA ARG A 419 1.55 -11.94 20.56
C ARG A 419 1.86 -10.93 21.69
N GLN A 420 1.32 -11.13 22.90
CA GLN A 420 1.59 -10.34 24.13
C GLN A 420 1.52 -8.80 23.93
N GLY A 421 0.47 -8.30 23.27
CA GLY A 421 0.27 -6.87 23.07
C GLY A 421 -1.04 -6.54 22.37
N LYS A 422 -1.46 -5.26 22.38
CA LYS A 422 -2.61 -4.83 21.54
C LYS A 422 -2.24 -5.07 20.07
N VAL A 423 -2.97 -5.94 19.36
CA VAL A 423 -2.91 -6.03 17.89
C VAL A 423 -3.47 -4.73 17.31
N ARG A 424 -2.60 -3.72 17.24
CA ARG A 424 -2.80 -2.50 16.48
C ARG A 424 -2.35 -2.79 15.06
N ALA A 425 -3.25 -3.24 14.20
CA ALA A 425 -3.10 -3.27 12.73
C ALA A 425 -1.80 -3.86 12.12
N VAL A 426 -0.99 -4.55 12.91
CA VAL A 426 0.33 -5.05 12.55
C VAL A 426 0.43 -6.40 13.24
N LYS A 427 1.03 -7.39 12.58
CA LYS A 427 1.32 -8.75 13.07
C LYS A 427 0.34 -9.84 12.63
N ALA A 428 0.06 -9.91 11.33
CA ALA A 428 -0.49 -11.11 10.70
C ALA A 428 0.28 -11.33 9.39
N GLN A 429 1.28 -12.23 9.41
CA GLN A 429 2.03 -12.63 8.23
C GLN A 429 1.08 -13.00 7.10
N LEU A 430 1.45 -12.62 5.88
CA LEU A 430 0.77 -13.06 4.69
C LEU A 430 1.78 -13.30 3.58
N VAL A 431 2.40 -14.46 3.66
CA VAL A 431 2.83 -15.32 2.54
C VAL A 431 2.87 -16.77 3.03
N LEU A 432 3.08 -17.00 4.33
CA LEU A 432 3.04 -18.30 4.99
C LEU A 432 2.01 -18.31 6.11
N LEU A 433 1.15 -19.32 6.16
CA LEU A 433 0.63 -19.78 7.43
C LEU A 433 1.47 -20.99 7.85
N ILE A 434 2.00 -20.96 9.07
CA ILE A 434 2.67 -22.11 9.68
C ILE A 434 1.66 -22.76 10.60
N LEU A 435 1.36 -24.02 10.33
CA LEU A 435 0.50 -24.83 11.15
C LEU A 435 1.37 -25.77 11.97
N LEU A 436 1.12 -25.79 13.27
CA LEU A 436 1.66 -26.76 14.21
C LEU A 436 1.06 -28.14 13.94
#